data_AF-A0A6J4UCK4-F1
#
_entry.id   AF-A0A6J4UCK4-F1
#
_cell.length_a   1.000
_cell.length_b   1.000
_cell.length_c   1.000
_cell.angle_alpha   90.00
_cell.angle_beta   90.00
_cell.angle_gamma   90.00
#
_symmetry.space_group_name_H-M   'P 1'
#
loop_
_entity.id
_entity.type
_entity.pdbx_description
1 polymer ?
#
loop_
_entity_poly.entity_id
_entity_poly.type
_entity_poly.pdbx_seq_one_letter_code
_entity_poly.pdbx_strand_id
1 'polypeptide(L)'
;MSLMHGLSQVRQRLYDNDASGATMKLIDSIIQRASDPAAASAPSQSQLQLVRMLMRTPVANDNSTVYNDLAQLEEELEIAAQGFQAEREAIDNRPMPKSKKFYREQKQRG
;
A
#
# COMPACT_ATOMS: atom_id res chain seq x y z
N MET A 1 -7.50 8.43 3.60
CA MET A 1 -7.35 8.47 2.12
C MET A 1 -8.73 8.26 1.51
N SER A 2 -9.14 8.87 0.39
CA SER A 2 -10.42 8.44 -0.24
C SER A 2 -10.17 7.27 -1.19
N LEU A 3 -11.19 6.44 -1.46
CA LEU A 3 -11.10 5.36 -2.46
C LEU A 3 -10.63 5.89 -3.83
N MET A 4 -11.21 7.02 -4.26
CA MET A 4 -10.81 7.70 -5.50
C MET A 4 -9.35 8.09 -5.53
N HIS A 5 -8.84 8.63 -4.42
CA HIS A 5 -7.43 8.98 -4.32
C HIS A 5 -6.54 7.73 -4.35
N GLY A 6 -6.96 6.64 -3.70
CA GLY A 6 -6.29 5.35 -3.75
C GLY A 6 -6.20 4.78 -5.17
N LEU A 7 -7.32 4.72 -5.89
CA LEU A 7 -7.37 4.23 -7.26
C LEU A 7 -6.57 5.09 -8.24
N SER A 8 -6.57 6.42 -8.04
CA SER A 8 -5.76 7.33 -8.85
C SER A 8 -4.25 7.10 -8.67
N GLN A 9 -3.81 6.81 -7.45
CA GLN A 9 -2.41 6.46 -7.19
C GLN A 9 -2.04 5.09 -7.76
N VAL A 10 -2.93 4.09 -7.68
CA VAL A 10 -2.72 2.78 -8.33
C VAL A 10 -2.59 2.95 -9.84
N ARG A 11 -3.47 3.76 -10.47
CA ARG A 11 -3.39 4.08 -11.90
C ARG A 11 -2.05 4.70 -12.29
N GLN A 12 -1.56 5.67 -11.51
CA GLN A 12 -0.27 6.30 -11.79
C GLN A 12 0.88 5.28 -11.73
N ARG A 13 0.91 4.42 -10.71
CA ARG A 13 1.95 3.38 -10.61
C ARG A 13 1.90 2.39 -11.77
N LEU A 14 0.71 1.97 -12.18
CA LEU A 14 0.54 1.13 -13.37
C LEU A 14 1.06 1.84 -14.64
N TYR A 15 0.94 3.16 -14.71
CA TYR A 15 1.48 3.94 -15.83
C TYR A 15 3.00 3.98 -15.81
N ASP A 16 3.57 4.22 -14.62
CA ASP A 16 5.02 4.25 -14.42
C ASP A 16 5.65 2.86 -14.66
N ASN A 17 4.89 1.77 -14.50
CA ASN A 17 5.30 0.39 -14.78
C ASN A 17 5.05 -0.06 -16.24
N ASP A 18 4.68 0.86 -17.14
CA ASP A 18 4.34 0.55 -18.54
C ASP A 18 3.26 -0.56 -18.68
N ALA A 19 2.29 -0.57 -17.77
CA ALA A 19 1.22 -1.57 -17.78
C ALA A 19 0.44 -1.54 -19.10
N SER A 20 -0.08 -2.69 -19.49
CA SER A 20 -0.78 -2.84 -20.75
C SER A 20 -2.01 -1.94 -20.87
N GLY A 21 -2.37 -1.59 -22.11
CA GLY A 21 -3.57 -0.81 -22.38
C GLY A 21 -4.87 -1.48 -21.89
N ALA A 22 -4.89 -2.81 -21.73
CA ALA A 22 -6.02 -3.53 -21.15
C ALA A 22 -6.16 -3.25 -19.64
N THR A 23 -5.05 -3.24 -18.92
CA THR A 23 -4.98 -2.91 -17.48
C THR A 23 -5.39 -1.46 -17.25
N MET A 24 -4.94 -0.54 -18.11
CA MET A 24 -5.34 0.87 -18.07
C MET A 24 -6.84 1.07 -18.24
N LYS A 25 -7.46 0.36 -19.19
CA LYS A 25 -8.92 0.41 -19.39
C LYS A 25 -9.68 -0.14 -18.19
N LEU A 26 -9.18 -1.20 -17.57
CA LEU A 26 -9.80 -1.75 -16.36
C LEU A 26 -9.79 -0.72 -15.23
N ILE A 27 -8.63 -0.13 -14.90
CA ILE A 27 -8.53 0.83 -13.81
C ILE A 27 -9.36 2.09 -14.07
N ASP A 28 -9.35 2.60 -15.31
CA ASP A 28 -10.16 3.77 -15.71
C ASP A 28 -11.66 3.49 -15.54
N SER A 29 -12.12 2.30 -15.92
CA SER A 29 -13.53 1.91 -15.76
C SER A 29 -13.95 1.83 -14.29
N ILE A 30 -13.04 1.42 -13.40
CA ILE A 30 -13.31 1.30 -11.97
C ILE A 30 -13.28 2.67 -11.30
N ILE A 31 -12.35 3.55 -11.71
CA ILE A 31 -12.34 4.95 -11.28
C ILE A 31 -13.65 5.64 -11.69
N GLN A 32 -14.10 5.42 -12.92
CA GLN A 32 -15.36 5.99 -13.39
C GLN A 32 -16.55 5.51 -12.54
N ARG A 33 -16.60 4.21 -12.18
CA ARG A 33 -17.69 3.68 -11.33
C ARG A 33 -17.63 4.19 -9.89
N ALA A 34 -16.44 4.30 -9.32
CA ALA A 34 -16.27 4.80 -7.96
C ALA A 34 -16.33 6.34 -7.86
N SER A 35 -16.48 7.04 -8.98
CA SER A 35 -16.83 8.47 -9.02
C SER A 35 -18.31 8.74 -8.67
N ASP A 36 -19.14 7.69 -8.65
CA ASP A 36 -20.54 7.81 -8.25
C ASP A 36 -20.63 8.15 -6.74
N PRO A 37 -21.31 9.24 -6.34
CA PRO A 37 -21.43 9.64 -4.93
C PRO A 37 -22.07 8.55 -4.04
N ALA A 38 -22.82 7.59 -4.61
CA ALA A 38 -23.30 6.43 -3.85
C ALA A 38 -22.17 5.49 -3.39
N ALA A 39 -21.01 5.49 -4.06
CA ALA A 39 -19.82 4.71 -3.71
C ALA A 39 -18.86 5.45 -2.76
N ALA A 40 -19.11 6.73 -2.46
CA ALA A 40 -18.23 7.59 -1.68
C ALA A 40 -18.07 7.18 -0.20
N SER A 41 -19.00 6.40 0.33
CA SER A 41 -18.99 5.92 1.72
C SER A 41 -18.11 4.68 1.95
N ALA A 42 -17.51 4.13 0.90
CA ALA A 42 -16.63 2.97 1.04
C ALA A 42 -15.38 3.33 1.86
N PRO A 43 -15.01 2.52 2.87
CA PRO A 43 -13.86 2.81 3.72
C PRO A 43 -12.57 2.86 2.91
N SER A 44 -11.64 3.70 3.38
CA SER A 44 -10.34 3.89 2.74
C SER A 44 -9.49 2.63 2.82
N GLN A 45 -9.42 1.86 1.74
CA GLN A 45 -8.52 0.72 1.62
C GLN A 45 -7.09 1.19 1.30
N SER A 46 -6.09 0.41 1.74
CA SER A 46 -4.71 0.64 1.32
C SER A 46 -4.55 0.34 -0.17
N GLN A 47 -3.52 0.91 -0.82
CA GLN A 47 -3.22 0.60 -2.24
C GLN A 47 -3.07 -0.90 -2.48
N LEU A 48 -2.38 -1.61 -1.57
CA LEU A 48 -2.22 -3.07 -1.65
C LEU A 48 -3.57 -3.81 -1.61
N GLN A 49 -4.48 -3.39 -0.74
CA GLN A 49 -5.82 -3.98 -0.69
C GLN A 49 -6.64 -3.69 -1.95
N LEU A 50 -6.50 -2.50 -2.53
CA LEU A 50 -7.13 -2.14 -3.80
C LEU A 50 -6.61 -3.02 -4.94
N VAL A 51 -5.29 -3.20 -5.06
CA VAL A 51 -4.70 -4.07 -6.08
C VAL A 51 -5.18 -5.52 -5.95
N ARG A 52 -5.17 -6.07 -4.72
CA ARG A 52 -5.72 -7.41 -4.46
C ARG A 52 -7.19 -7.56 -4.81
N MET A 53 -7.99 -6.50 -4.60
CA MET A 53 -9.39 -6.49 -5.03
C MET A 53 -9.50 -6.51 -6.56
N LEU A 54 -8.68 -5.74 -7.26
CA LEU A 54 -8.64 -5.69 -8.73
C LEU A 54 -8.26 -7.04 -9.35
N MET A 55 -7.28 -7.73 -8.76
CA MET A 55 -6.84 -9.07 -9.20
C MET A 55 -7.94 -10.14 -9.06
N ARG A 56 -8.92 -9.93 -8.19
CA ARG A 56 -10.07 -10.85 -8.00
C ARG A 56 -11.22 -10.59 -8.97
N THR A 57 -11.11 -9.57 -9.82
CA THR A 57 -12.16 -9.27 -10.80
C THR A 57 -12.18 -10.32 -11.92
N PRO A 58 -13.34 -10.61 -12.53
CA PRO A 58 -13.41 -11.51 -13.68
C PRO A 58 -12.47 -11.08 -14.82
N VAL A 59 -12.35 -9.77 -15.06
CA VAL A 59 -11.46 -9.22 -16.09
C VAL A 59 -10.00 -9.59 -15.87
N ALA A 60 -9.53 -9.56 -14.62
CA ALA A 60 -8.17 -9.97 -14.30
C ALA A 60 -8.00 -11.50 -14.40
N ASN A 61 -8.99 -12.28 -13.95
CA ASN A 61 -8.94 -13.73 -14.05
C ASN A 61 -8.94 -14.24 -15.49
N ASP A 62 -9.65 -13.56 -16.39
CA ASP A 62 -9.79 -13.96 -17.80
C ASP A 62 -8.69 -13.40 -18.70
N ASN A 63 -7.84 -12.50 -18.19
CA ASN A 63 -6.76 -11.87 -18.95
C ASN A 63 -5.44 -11.91 -18.16
N SER A 64 -4.58 -12.87 -18.52
CA SER A 64 -3.27 -13.05 -17.89
C SER A 64 -2.35 -11.82 -17.97
N THR A 65 -2.48 -10.99 -19.00
CA THR A 65 -1.70 -9.74 -19.10
C THR A 65 -2.12 -8.78 -17.99
N VAL A 66 -3.44 -8.61 -17.80
CA VAL A 66 -3.97 -7.75 -16.73
C VAL A 66 -3.61 -8.30 -15.36
N TYR A 67 -3.71 -9.61 -15.17
CA TYR A 67 -3.31 -10.25 -13.92
C TYR A 67 -1.82 -10.02 -13.62
N ASN A 68 -0.94 -10.21 -14.60
CA ASN A 68 0.50 -10.05 -14.43
C ASN A 68 0.89 -8.60 -14.10
N ASP A 69 0.31 -7.62 -14.80
CA ASP A 69 0.53 -6.20 -14.52
C ASP A 69 0.13 -5.84 -13.07
N LEU A 70 -1.00 -6.39 -12.61
CA LEU A 70 -1.47 -6.18 -11.24
C LEU A 70 -0.63 -6.96 -10.20
N ALA A 71 -0.17 -8.17 -10.53
CA ALA A 71 0.67 -8.98 -9.66
C ALA A 71 2.05 -8.37 -9.44
N GLN A 72 2.65 -7.80 -10.49
CA GLN A 72 3.90 -7.06 -10.37
C GLN A 72 3.73 -5.85 -9.43
N LEU A 73 2.65 -5.10 -9.59
CA LEU A 73 2.36 -3.97 -8.71
C LEU A 73 2.05 -4.42 -7.26
N GLU A 74 1.39 -5.57 -7.08
CA GLU A 74 1.16 -6.16 -5.75
C GLU A 74 2.50 -6.42 -5.04
N GLU A 75 3.44 -7.08 -5.72
CA GLU A 75 4.76 -7.41 -5.18
C GLU A 75 5.53 -6.14 -4.76
N GLU A 76 5.56 -5.12 -5.61
CA GLU A 76 6.18 -3.82 -5.29
C GLU A 76 5.58 -3.17 -4.04
N LEU A 77 4.25 -3.21 -3.91
CA LEU A 77 3.54 -2.66 -2.76
C LEU A 77 3.75 -3.49 -1.50
N GLU A 78 3.88 -4.81 -1.61
CA GLU A 78 4.22 -5.69 -0.49
C GLU A 78 5.64 -5.42 0.02
N ILE A 79 6.62 -5.31 -0.87
CA ILE A 79 8.01 -4.97 -0.52
C ILE A 79 8.05 -3.62 0.20
N ALA A 80 7.34 -2.61 -0.34
CA ALA A 80 7.28 -1.30 0.29
C ALA A 80 6.61 -1.34 1.68
N ALA A 81 5.56 -2.14 1.85
CA ALA A 81 4.89 -2.30 3.14
C ALA A 81 5.78 -3.00 4.18
N GLN A 82 6.52 -4.04 3.77
CA GLN A 82 7.46 -4.76 4.62
C GLN A 82 8.65 -3.88 5.03
N GLY A 83 9.20 -3.08 4.10
CA GLY A 83 10.29 -2.16 4.40
C GLY A 83 9.92 -1.13 5.49
N PHE A 84 8.68 -0.62 5.44
CA PHE A 84 8.17 0.31 6.45
C PHE A 84 7.96 -0.37 7.83
N GLN A 85 7.54 -1.63 7.86
CA GLN A 85 7.44 -2.41 9.11
C GLN A 85 8.81 -2.66 9.73
N ALA A 86 9.79 -3.09 8.92
CA ALA A 86 11.16 -3.32 9.39
C ALA A 86 11.81 -2.04 9.94
N GLU A 87 11.59 -0.88 9.30
CA GLU A 87 12.10 0.40 9.78
C GLU A 87 11.44 0.83 11.11
N ARG A 88 10.14 0.60 11.27
CA ARG A 88 9.43 0.86 12.54
C ARG A 88 9.92 -0.05 13.67
N GLU A 89 10.10 -1.33 13.40
CA GLU A 89 10.63 -2.29 14.37
C GLU A 89 12.08 -1.96 14.76
N ALA A 90 12.89 -1.46 13.82
CA ALA A 90 14.24 -1.00 14.09
C ALA A 90 14.28 0.28 14.93
N ILE A 91 13.29 1.18 14.78
CA ILE A 91 13.14 2.38 15.61
C ILE A 91 12.67 2.02 17.02
N ASP A 92 11.70 1.12 17.14
CA ASP A 92 11.16 0.66 18.43
C ASP A 92 12.19 -0.18 19.23
N ASN A 93 13.02 -0.96 18.53
CA ASN A 93 14.13 -1.70 19.13
C ASN A 93 15.38 -0.86 19.39
N ARG A 94 15.38 0.45 19.11
CA ARG A 94 16.50 1.29 19.57
C ARG A 94 16.47 1.27 21.10
N PRO A 95 17.53 0.77 21.77
CA PRO A 95 17.58 0.83 23.21
C PRO A 95 17.50 2.30 23.60
N MET A 96 16.37 2.67 24.22
CA MET A 96 16.16 4.02 24.71
C MET A 96 17.36 4.36 25.59
N PRO A 97 18.16 5.40 25.28
CA PRO A 97 19.39 5.66 26.01
C PRO A 97 19.02 5.84 27.47
N LYS A 98 19.53 4.95 28.34
CA LYS A 98 19.26 4.96 29.78
C LYS A 98 19.47 6.40 30.26
N SER A 99 18.38 7.05 30.67
CA SER A 99 18.45 8.46 31.04
C SER A 99 19.49 8.65 32.14
N LYS A 100 20.27 9.73 32.05
CA LYS A 100 21.37 10.08 32.97
C LYS A 100 21.00 10.05 34.47
N LYS A 101 19.70 10.01 34.81
CA LYS A 101 19.20 9.80 36.18
C LYS A 101 19.56 8.42 36.74
N PHE A 102 19.56 7.36 35.92
CA PHE A 102 19.81 6.00 36.39
C PHE A 102 21.26 5.79 36.89
N TYR A 103 22.23 6.51 36.35
CA TYR A 103 23.64 6.41 36.77
C TYR A 103 23.98 7.24 38.01
N ARG A 104 23.17 8.26 38.35
CA ARG A 104 23.42 9.08 39.56
C ARG A 104 23.00 8.37 40.84
N GLU A 105 21.96 7.53 40.79
CA GLU A 105 21.48 6.79 41.95
C GLU A 105 22.36 5.58 42.31
N GLN A 106 22.98 4.91 41.31
CA GLN A 106 23.92 3.82 41.58
C GLN A 106 25.25 4.28 42.20
N LYS A 107 25.70 5.52 41.90
CA LYS A 107 26.95 6.07 42.44
C LYS A 107 26.82 6.63 43.86
N GLN A 108 25.60 6.74 44.40
CA GLN A 108 25.34 7.16 45.78
C GLN A 108 25.12 5.99 46.74
N ARG A 109 25.08 4.75 46.23
CA ARG A 109 24.94 3.51 47.02
C ARG A 109 26.21 2.65 47.05
N GLY A 110 27.35 3.17 46.59
CA GLY A 110 28.66 2.53 46.66
C GLY A 110 29.64 3.34 47.48
#